data_AF-A0A8T4IP77-F1
#
_entry.id   AF-A0A8T4IP77-F1
#
_cell.length_a   1.000
_cell.length_b   1.000
_cell.length_c   1.000
_cell.angle_alpha   90.00
_cell.angle_beta   90.00
_cell.angle_gamma   90.00
#
_symmetry.space_group_name_H-M   'P 1'
#
loop_
_entity.id
_entity.type
_entity.pdbx_description
1 polymer ?
#
loop_
_entity_poly.entity_id
_entity_poly.type
_entity_poly.pdbx_seq_one_letter_code
_entity_poly.pdbx_strand_id
1 'polypeptide(L)'
;MGGNEDLRHSEAAKKAAARYVHEHLGPETHKAGILADDGTEKVTGAGADELQDWDIASGLRRRHSRWERHFTHLETRLQQEQTGLQQANRLIGDTDHLTGDALGSLPLENPDGTVTESPLYRSRIADY
;
A
#
# COMPACT_ATOMS: atom_id res chain seq x y z
N MET A 1 6.68 -3.33 28.98
CA MET A 1 7.43 -4.33 28.21
C MET A 1 6.62 -4.65 26.96
N GLY A 2 6.89 -3.97 25.86
CA GLY A 2 6.26 -4.19 24.54
C GLY A 2 7.25 -3.70 23.51
N GLY A 3 7.83 -4.59 22.72
CA GLY A 3 8.99 -4.21 21.91
C GLY A 3 9.36 -5.11 20.75
N ASN A 4 8.70 -6.25 20.54
CA ASN A 4 9.01 -7.11 19.38
C ASN A 4 7.75 -7.74 18.76
N GLU A 5 6.77 -8.19 19.55
CA GLU A 5 5.50 -8.72 19.01
C GLU A 5 4.64 -7.63 18.37
N ASP A 6 4.53 -6.45 18.99
CA ASP A 6 3.70 -5.34 18.50
C ASP A 6 4.18 -4.82 17.13
N LEU A 7 5.51 -4.77 16.93
CA LEU A 7 6.13 -4.35 15.67
C LEU A 7 5.96 -5.41 14.55
N ARG A 8 6.15 -6.70 14.87
CA ARG A 8 5.93 -7.81 13.92
C ARG A 8 4.47 -7.94 13.48
N HIS A 9 3.53 -7.74 14.39
CA HIS A 9 2.10 -7.69 14.03
C HIS A 9 1.78 -6.47 13.15
N SER A 10 2.42 -5.33 13.40
CA SER A 10 2.27 -4.13 12.57
C SER A 10 2.82 -4.31 11.15
N GLU A 11 3.96 -4.99 10.97
CA GLU A 11 4.54 -5.25 9.65
C GLU A 11 3.67 -6.19 8.80
N ALA A 12 3.22 -7.30 9.39
CA ALA A 12 2.31 -8.23 8.73
C ALA A 12 0.99 -7.54 8.34
N ALA A 13 0.46 -6.68 9.22
CA ALA A 13 -0.73 -5.88 8.93
C ALA A 13 -0.49 -4.86 7.79
N LYS A 14 0.65 -4.17 7.76
CA LYS A 14 1.03 -3.24 6.67
C LYS A 14 1.16 -3.96 5.33
N LYS A 15 1.78 -5.15 5.32
CA LYS A 15 1.91 -5.99 4.12
C LYS A 15 0.54 -6.46 3.63
N ALA A 16 -0.32 -6.90 4.54
CA ALA A 16 -1.70 -7.28 4.21
C ALA A 16 -2.52 -6.12 3.65
N ALA A 17 -2.39 -4.93 4.23
CA ALA A 17 -3.06 -3.71 3.75
C ALA A 17 -2.56 -3.30 2.35
N ALA A 18 -1.25 -3.27 2.13
CA ALA A 18 -0.69 -2.95 0.82
C ALA A 18 -1.12 -3.95 -0.26
N ARG A 19 -1.18 -5.25 0.10
CA ARG A 19 -1.68 -6.31 -0.78
C ARG A 19 -3.16 -6.11 -1.10
N TYR A 20 -3.99 -5.82 -0.11
CA TYR A 20 -5.42 -5.58 -0.30
C TYR A 20 -5.71 -4.38 -1.21
N VAL A 21 -4.96 -3.28 -1.03
CA VAL A 21 -5.06 -2.11 -1.93
C VAL A 21 -4.71 -2.48 -3.37
N HIS A 22 -3.68 -3.29 -3.56
CA HIS A 22 -3.23 -3.71 -4.89
C HIS A 22 -4.18 -4.71 -5.57
N GLU A 23 -4.61 -5.74 -4.84
CA GLU A 23 -5.36 -6.87 -5.40
C GLU A 23 -6.86 -6.56 -5.56
N HIS A 24 -7.41 -5.72 -4.68
CA HIS A 24 -8.86 -5.49 -4.63
C HIS A 24 -9.20 -4.03 -4.84
N LEU A 25 -8.72 -3.16 -3.95
CA LEU A 25 -9.23 -1.79 -3.90
C LEU A 25 -8.90 -1.00 -5.18
N GLY A 26 -7.66 -1.10 -5.69
CA GLY A 26 -7.23 -0.43 -6.93
C GLY A 26 -8.02 -0.92 -8.16
N PRO A 27 -8.02 -2.21 -8.48
CA PRO A 27 -8.73 -2.76 -9.64
C PRO A 27 -10.25 -2.52 -9.61
N GLU A 28 -10.89 -2.68 -8.44
CA GLU A 28 -12.33 -2.46 -8.31
C GLU A 28 -12.69 -0.98 -8.44
N THR A 29 -11.87 -0.09 -7.87
CA THR A 29 -12.01 1.36 -8.04
C THR A 29 -11.88 1.71 -9.52
N HIS A 30 -10.85 1.21 -10.22
CA HIS A 30 -10.67 1.40 -11.66
C HIS A 30 -11.87 0.93 -12.48
N LYS A 31 -12.39 -0.27 -12.19
CA LYS A 31 -13.55 -0.83 -12.91
C LYS A 31 -14.83 -0.03 -12.68
N ALA A 32 -15.08 0.37 -11.44
CA ALA A 32 -16.20 1.25 -11.11
C ALA A 32 -16.06 2.61 -11.84
N GLY A 33 -14.80 3.05 -12.02
CA GLY A 33 -14.45 4.21 -12.81
C GLY A 33 -14.93 4.12 -14.25
N ILE A 34 -14.42 3.12 -14.98
CA ILE A 34 -14.77 2.85 -16.37
C ILE A 34 -16.28 2.73 -16.57
N LEU A 35 -16.99 2.07 -15.64
CA LEU A 35 -18.44 1.90 -15.76
C LEU A 35 -19.20 3.23 -15.65
N ALA A 36 -18.74 4.14 -14.78
CA ALA A 36 -19.32 5.47 -14.66
C ALA A 36 -19.04 6.34 -15.90
N ASP A 37 -17.85 6.20 -16.48
CA ASP A 37 -17.47 6.86 -17.73
C ASP A 37 -18.33 6.39 -18.90
N ASP A 38 -18.39 5.09 -19.15
CA ASP A 38 -19.17 4.49 -20.25
C ASP A 38 -20.67 4.84 -20.12
N GLY A 39 -21.21 4.82 -18.89
CA GLY A 39 -22.58 5.23 -18.62
C GLY A 39 -22.85 6.70 -18.95
N THR A 40 -21.90 7.60 -18.68
CA THR A 40 -22.05 9.03 -18.94
C THR A 40 -21.78 9.39 -20.40
N GLU A 41 -20.82 8.73 -21.04
CA GLU A 41 -20.50 8.92 -22.46
C GLU A 41 -21.69 8.54 -23.35
N LYS A 42 -22.39 7.44 -23.04
CA LYS A 42 -23.60 7.01 -23.80
C LYS A 42 -24.70 8.07 -23.88
N VAL A 43 -24.82 8.93 -22.87
CA VAL A 43 -25.87 9.96 -22.79
C VAL A 43 -25.38 11.38 -23.07
N THR A 44 -24.05 11.59 -23.20
CA THR A 44 -23.46 12.91 -23.44
C THR A 44 -22.45 12.97 -24.59
N GLY A 45 -22.13 11.84 -25.21
CA GLY A 45 -21.11 11.71 -26.26
C GLY A 45 -21.54 12.26 -27.61
N ALA A 46 -20.59 12.26 -28.56
CA ALA A 46 -20.85 12.61 -29.95
C ALA A 46 -21.74 11.52 -30.58
N GLY A 47 -23.01 11.86 -30.83
CA GLY A 47 -24.05 10.91 -31.29
C GLY A 47 -25.21 10.69 -30.30
N ALA A 48 -25.14 11.25 -29.09
CA ALA A 48 -26.28 11.35 -28.17
C ALA A 48 -27.20 12.52 -28.56
N ASP A 49 -27.75 12.48 -29.78
CA ASP A 49 -28.46 13.61 -30.42
C ASP A 49 -29.65 14.12 -29.61
N GLU A 50 -30.29 13.26 -28.81
CA GLU A 50 -31.51 13.59 -28.08
C GLU A 50 -31.29 14.53 -26.87
N LEU A 51 -30.07 14.56 -26.31
CA LEU A 51 -29.77 15.31 -25.08
C LEU A 51 -28.68 16.38 -25.27
N GLN A 52 -27.97 16.42 -26.40
CA GLN A 52 -26.82 17.33 -26.58
C GLN A 52 -27.17 18.81 -26.41
N ASP A 53 -28.34 19.23 -26.87
CA ASP A 53 -28.82 20.62 -26.79
C ASP A 53 -29.47 20.98 -25.45
N TRP A 54 -29.62 20.00 -24.56
CA TRP A 54 -30.26 20.21 -23.27
C TRP A 54 -29.24 20.66 -22.22
N ASP A 55 -29.61 21.65 -21.41
CA ASP A 55 -28.82 22.10 -20.25
C ASP A 55 -28.46 20.94 -19.30
N ILE A 56 -29.28 19.89 -19.26
CA ILE A 56 -29.05 18.65 -18.49
C ILE A 56 -27.76 17.95 -18.95
N ALA A 57 -27.48 17.87 -20.26
CA ALA A 57 -26.26 17.23 -20.75
C ALA A 57 -25.02 18.03 -20.36
N SER A 58 -25.08 19.36 -20.41
CA SER A 58 -24.02 20.25 -19.90
C SER A 58 -23.78 20.07 -18.40
N GLY A 59 -24.86 19.98 -17.62
CA GLY A 59 -24.80 19.69 -16.18
C GLY A 59 -24.18 18.32 -15.87
N LEU A 60 -24.55 17.29 -16.65
CA LEU A 60 -24.04 15.94 -16.51
C LEU A 60 -22.55 15.84 -16.86
N ARG A 61 -22.12 16.40 -18.00
CA ARG A 61 -20.70 16.51 -18.38
C ARG A 61 -19.87 17.20 -17.28
N ARG A 62 -20.37 18.32 -16.75
CA ARG A 62 -19.68 19.04 -15.67
C ARG A 62 -19.53 18.20 -14.40
N ARG A 63 -20.56 17.45 -14.03
CA ARG A 63 -20.53 16.56 -12.86
C ARG A 63 -19.58 15.39 -13.10
N HIS A 64 -19.61 14.82 -14.30
CA HIS A 64 -18.74 13.74 -14.75
C HIS A 64 -17.27 14.17 -14.74
N SER A 65 -16.90 15.30 -15.33
CA SER A 65 -15.52 15.82 -15.24
C SER A 65 -15.09 16.16 -13.80
N ARG A 66 -16.01 16.42 -12.87
CA ARG A 66 -15.67 16.56 -11.44
C ARG A 66 -15.44 15.20 -10.80
N TRP A 67 -16.28 14.21 -11.13
CA TRP A 67 -16.12 12.84 -10.69
C TRP A 67 -14.79 12.25 -11.20
N GLU A 68 -14.42 12.45 -12.46
CA GLU A 68 -13.13 12.00 -13.04
C GLU A 68 -11.95 12.57 -12.24
N ARG A 69 -11.98 13.88 -11.95
CA ARG A 69 -10.94 14.52 -11.12
C ARG A 69 -10.84 13.93 -9.71
N HIS A 70 -11.98 13.67 -9.07
CA HIS A 70 -11.99 13.03 -7.75
C HIS A 70 -11.49 11.60 -7.83
N PHE A 71 -11.86 10.89 -8.89
CA PHE A 71 -11.46 9.51 -9.16
C PHE A 71 -9.94 9.41 -9.34
N THR A 72 -9.35 10.23 -10.22
CA THR A 72 -7.89 10.30 -10.42
C THR A 72 -7.14 10.66 -9.14
N HIS A 73 -7.69 11.57 -8.34
CA HIS A 73 -7.08 11.95 -7.05
C HIS A 73 -7.10 10.77 -6.06
N LEU A 74 -8.20 10.02 -5.99
CA LEU A 74 -8.32 8.83 -5.16
C LEU A 74 -7.32 7.75 -5.61
N GLU A 75 -7.25 7.46 -6.91
CA GLU A 75 -6.31 6.49 -7.47
C GLU A 75 -4.86 6.86 -7.16
N THR A 76 -4.50 8.12 -7.38
CA THR A 76 -3.17 8.65 -7.05
C THR A 76 -2.86 8.47 -5.56
N ARG A 77 -3.82 8.78 -4.69
CA ARG A 77 -3.67 8.61 -3.25
C ARG A 77 -3.49 7.14 -2.86
N LEU A 78 -4.26 6.22 -3.46
CA LEU A 78 -4.11 4.78 -3.20
C LEU A 78 -2.74 4.26 -3.61
N GLN A 79 -2.20 4.72 -4.74
CA GLN A 79 -0.84 4.38 -5.18
C GLN A 79 0.23 4.93 -4.21
N GLN A 80 0.05 6.15 -3.72
CA GLN A 80 0.94 6.75 -2.72
C GLN A 80 0.87 5.99 -1.39
N GLU A 81 -0.32 5.63 -0.92
CA GLU A 81 -0.52 4.85 0.31
C GLU A 81 0.11 3.46 0.17
N GLN A 82 -0.06 2.77 -0.97
CA GLN A 82 0.61 1.49 -1.24
C GLN A 82 2.14 1.64 -1.18
N THR A 83 2.68 2.66 -1.84
CA THR A 83 4.13 2.93 -1.86
C THR A 83 4.65 3.24 -0.46
N GLY A 84 3.93 4.07 0.31
CA GLY A 84 4.28 4.42 1.68
C GLY A 84 4.26 3.21 2.62
N LEU A 85 3.25 2.33 2.50
CA LEU A 85 3.19 1.09 3.27
C LEU A 85 4.36 0.14 2.94
N GLN A 86 4.73 0.03 1.66
CA GLN A 86 5.89 -0.77 1.26
C GLN A 86 7.22 -0.19 1.77
N GLN A 87 7.39 1.13 1.71
CA GLN A 87 8.59 1.81 2.23
C GLN A 87 8.69 1.67 3.75
N ALA A 88 7.59 1.87 4.47
CA ALA A 88 7.55 1.69 5.92
C ALA A 88 7.88 0.25 6.33
N ASN A 89 7.42 -0.73 5.56
CA ASN A 89 7.77 -2.13 5.79
C ASN A 89 9.28 -2.35 5.64
N ARG A 90 9.88 -1.92 4.50
CA ARG A 90 11.34 -2.03 4.29
C ARG A 90 12.14 -1.39 5.42
N LEU A 91 11.79 -0.16 5.82
CA LEU A 91 12.50 0.56 6.87
C LEU A 91 12.50 -0.20 8.21
N ILE A 92 11.37 -0.79 8.58
CA ILE A 92 11.26 -1.58 9.81
C ILE A 92 12.11 -2.85 9.70
N GLY A 93 12.01 -3.58 8.58
CA GLY A 93 12.82 -4.78 8.36
C GLY A 93 14.33 -4.52 8.40
N ASP A 94 14.79 -3.43 7.77
CA ASP A 94 16.21 -3.03 7.80
C ASP A 94 16.66 -2.67 9.22
N THR A 95 15.81 -1.95 9.97
CA THR A 95 16.10 -1.56 11.37
C THR A 95 16.19 -2.79 12.28
N ASP A 96 15.28 -3.75 12.11
CA ASP A 96 15.26 -5.00 12.88
C ASP A 96 16.50 -5.85 12.57
N HIS A 97 16.92 -5.92 11.31
CA HIS A 97 18.14 -6.64 10.91
C HIS A 97 19.38 -6.01 11.54
N LEU A 98 19.53 -4.68 11.44
CA LEU A 98 20.66 -3.96 12.04
C LEU A 98 20.70 -4.11 13.56
N THR A 99 19.53 -4.07 14.21
CA THR A 99 19.42 -4.28 15.66
C THR A 99 19.79 -5.72 16.04
N GLY A 100 19.34 -6.71 15.25
CA GLY A 100 19.72 -8.11 15.42
C GLY A 100 21.22 -8.36 15.27
N ASP A 101 21.85 -7.77 14.24
CA ASP A 101 23.30 -7.84 14.03
C ASP A 101 24.07 -7.18 15.19
N ALA A 102 23.63 -6.00 15.62
CA ALA A 102 24.23 -5.29 16.75
C ALA A 102 24.14 -6.11 18.04
N LEU A 103 22.97 -6.68 18.37
CA LEU A 103 22.80 -7.53 19.54
C LEU A 103 23.58 -8.84 19.43
N GLY A 104 23.64 -9.43 18.23
CA GLY A 104 24.38 -10.65 17.97
C GLY A 104 25.90 -10.46 18.04
N SER A 105 26.41 -9.26 17.76
CA SER A 105 27.84 -8.93 17.89
C SER A 105 28.28 -8.60 19.32
N LEU A 106 27.34 -8.48 20.28
CA LEU A 106 27.70 -8.28 21.67
C LEU A 106 28.33 -9.56 22.24
N PRO A 107 29.47 -9.47 22.93
CA PRO A 107 30.04 -10.61 23.62
C PRO A 107 29.09 -11.09 24.73
N LEU A 108 28.79 -12.38 24.75
CA LEU A 108 28.06 -12.98 25.87
C LEU A 108 29.05 -13.19 27.02
N GLU A 109 28.97 -12.33 28.03
CA GLU A 109 29.71 -12.51 29.28
C GLU A 109 28.98 -13.57 30.13
N ASN A 110 29.63 -14.71 30.30
CA ASN A 110 29.14 -15.79 31.14
C ASN A 110 29.14 -15.35 32.62
N PRO A 111 28.30 -15.96 33.47
CA PRO A 111 28.27 -15.66 34.91
C PRO A 111 29.59 -15.94 35.65
N ASP A 112 30.56 -16.59 34.99
CA ASP A 112 31.91 -16.84 35.49
C ASP A 112 32.96 -15.83 34.98
N GLY A 113 32.54 -14.79 34.25
CA GLY A 113 33.41 -13.73 33.72
C GLY A 113 34.14 -14.08 32.41
N THR A 114 33.82 -15.23 31.80
CA THR A 114 34.38 -15.60 30.50
C THR A 114 33.54 -15.05 29.34
N VAL A 115 34.19 -14.63 28.26
CA VAL A 115 33.53 -14.14 27.05
C VAL A 115 33.39 -15.29 26.04
N THR A 116 32.15 -15.62 25.66
CA THR A 116 31.90 -16.57 24.56
C THR A 116 31.58 -15.79 23.29
N GLU A 117 32.20 -16.14 22.16
CA GLU A 117 31.76 -15.62 20.86
C GLU A 117 30.30 -16.05 20.59
N SER A 118 29.51 -15.11 20.08
CA SER A 118 28.07 -15.28 19.92
C SER A 118 27.71 -16.46 19.00
N PRO A 119 26.86 -17.41 19.45
CA PRO A 119 26.55 -18.61 18.70
C PRO A 119 25.54 -18.42 17.54
N LEU A 120 25.03 -17.21 17.30
CA LEU A 120 23.87 -17.00 16.44
C LEU A 120 24.20 -16.30 15.12
N TYR A 121 24.94 -16.99 14.25
CA TYR A 121 24.84 -16.77 12.80
C TYR A 121 25.09 -18.04 11.99
N ARG A 122 24.35 -19.12 12.26
CA ARG A 122 24.09 -20.12 11.21
C ARG A 122 22.95 -19.60 10.33
N SER A 123 23.36 -18.87 9.29
CA SER A 123 22.56 -18.41 8.16
C SER A 123 21.36 -19.32 7.86
N ARG A 124 20.14 -18.78 8.03
CA ARG A 124 18.89 -19.33 7.49
C ARG A 124 18.46 -18.57 6.22
N ILE A 125 19.42 -18.21 5.36
CA ILE A 125 19.16 -17.59 4.05
C ILE A 125 18.65 -18.63 3.02
N ALA A 126 18.46 -19.90 3.38
CA ALA A 126 18.09 -20.95 2.42
C ALA A 126 16.59 -21.09 2.11
N ASP A 127 15.66 -20.48 2.88
CA ASP A 127 14.22 -20.81 2.74
C ASP A 127 13.30 -19.57 2.71
N TYR A 128 13.58 -18.58 1.85
CA TYR A 128 12.58 -17.60 1.43
C TYR A 128 12.71 -17.23 -0.05
#